data_AF-A0A520CH47-F1
#
_entry.id   AF-A0A520CH47-F1
#
_cell.length_a   1.000
_cell.length_b   1.000
_cell.length_c   1.000
_cell.angle_alpha   90.00
_cell.angle_beta   90.00
_cell.angle_gamma   90.00
#
_symmetry.space_group_name_H-M   'P 1'
#
loop_
_entity.id
_entity.type
_entity.pdbx_description
1 polymer ?
#
loop_
_entity_poly.entity_id
_entity_poly.type
_entity_poly.pdbx_seq_one_letter_code
_entity_poly.pdbx_strand_id
1 'polypeptide(L)'
;MSAVEIIKDLKARKFKPLYLLQGEEPYFIDQVVDYIEHNVLNDGEKGFNQTVLYGKDTDMATILTAAKRYPMMSEYQVIIVKEAQDLKWPKDGEGSGKEAEVVLNYFEKPLPSTILVFAYKYATFDKRKKIYKTISKSGTIFQSDLVRDYKLAPWIEDFIKE
;
A
#
# COMPACT_ATOMS: atom_id res chain seq x y z
N MET A 1 9.26 6.18 8.39
CA MET A 1 9.38 4.71 8.48
C MET A 1 10.15 4.25 7.25
N SER A 2 11.23 3.48 7.41
CA SER A 2 12.02 2.94 6.30
C SER A 2 11.44 1.61 5.80
N ALA A 3 11.87 1.15 4.62
CA ALA A 3 11.48 -0.17 4.11
C ALA A 3 11.92 -1.31 5.05
N VAL A 4 13.11 -1.19 5.65
CA VAL A 4 13.64 -2.16 6.63
C VAL A 4 12.75 -2.25 7.87
N GLU A 5 12.29 -1.10 8.40
CA GLU A 5 11.35 -1.07 9.52
C GLU A 5 10.00 -1.72 9.17
N ILE A 6 9.47 -1.45 7.98
CA ILE A 6 8.23 -2.05 7.51
C ILE A 6 8.40 -3.58 7.41
N ILE A 7 9.45 -4.06 6.74
CA ILE A 7 9.72 -5.49 6.61
C ILE A 7 9.90 -6.14 7.99
N LYS A 8 10.54 -5.47 8.94
CA LYS A 8 10.67 -5.96 10.32
C LYS A 8 9.31 -6.12 11.01
N ASP A 9 8.41 -5.15 10.86
CA ASP A 9 7.06 -5.25 11.41
C ASP A 9 6.25 -6.35 10.71
N LEU A 10 6.36 -6.48 9.39
CA LEU A 10 5.71 -7.55 8.61
C LEU A 10 6.21 -8.94 9.04
N LYS A 11 7.53 -9.12 9.27
CA LYS A 11 8.13 -10.34 9.84
C LYS A 11 7.60 -10.66 11.22
N ALA A 12 7.35 -9.64 12.04
CA ALA A 12 6.74 -9.78 13.36
C ALA A 12 5.21 -9.95 13.33
N ARG A 13 4.61 -10.14 12.14
CA ARG A 13 3.16 -10.20 11.91
C ARG A 13 2.39 -8.98 12.46
N LYS A 14 3.03 -7.81 12.53
CA LYS A 14 2.43 -6.53 12.93
C LYS A 14 1.88 -5.82 11.70
N PHE A 15 0.76 -6.31 11.20
CA PHE A 15 0.17 -5.77 9.98
C PHE A 15 -0.65 -4.49 10.25
N LYS A 16 -0.67 -3.61 9.25
CA LYS A 16 -1.58 -2.46 9.18
C LYS A 16 -2.62 -2.71 8.08
N PRO A 17 -3.83 -2.17 8.23
CA PRO A 17 -4.88 -2.45 7.27
C PRO A 17 -4.71 -1.72 5.94
N LEU A 18 -3.93 -0.62 5.92
CA LEU A 18 -3.64 0.16 4.72
C LEU A 18 -2.13 0.41 4.61
N TYR A 19 -1.61 0.25 3.41
CA TYR A 19 -0.25 0.63 3.02
C TYR A 19 -0.30 1.49 1.76
N LEU A 20 0.21 2.72 1.83
CA LEU A 20 0.50 3.53 0.65
C LEU A 20 2.01 3.58 0.48
N LEU A 21 2.52 2.82 -0.49
CA LEU A 21 3.94 2.72 -0.81
C LEU A 21 4.17 3.58 -2.05
N GLN A 22 4.82 4.72 -1.87
CA GLN A 22 4.98 5.72 -2.92
C GLN A 22 6.45 6.10 -3.10
N GLY A 23 6.80 6.74 -4.22
CA GLY A 23 8.13 7.31 -4.41
C GLY A 23 8.65 7.19 -5.83
N GLU A 24 9.76 7.88 -6.08
CA GLU A 24 10.45 7.89 -7.36
C GLU A 24 11.35 6.66 -7.54
N GLU A 25 11.83 6.08 -6.43
CA GLU A 25 12.65 4.86 -6.42
C GLU A 25 11.75 3.62 -6.20
N PRO A 26 11.47 2.80 -7.23
CA PRO A 26 10.60 1.65 -7.10
C PRO A 26 11.21 0.50 -6.28
N TYR A 27 12.53 0.38 -6.18
CA TYR A 27 13.19 -0.80 -5.61
C TYR A 27 12.68 -1.17 -4.21
N PHE A 28 12.65 -0.21 -3.30
CA PHE A 28 12.18 -0.46 -1.93
C PHE A 28 10.66 -0.68 -1.84
N ILE A 29 9.89 -0.10 -2.77
CA ILE A 29 8.46 -0.37 -2.87
C ILE A 29 8.27 -1.84 -3.25
N ASP A 30 8.99 -2.31 -4.26
CA ASP A 30 8.94 -3.70 -4.72
C ASP A 30 9.35 -4.68 -3.64
N GLN A 31 10.42 -4.41 -2.91
CA GLN A 31 10.81 -5.26 -1.77
C GLN A 31 9.68 -5.43 -0.74
N VAL A 32 8.98 -4.35 -0.39
CA VAL A 32 7.87 -4.40 0.58
C VAL A 32 6.66 -5.11 -0.02
N VAL A 33 6.30 -4.81 -1.27
CA VAL A 33 5.17 -5.44 -1.97
C VAL A 33 5.40 -6.94 -2.10
N ASP A 34 6.58 -7.34 -2.59
CA ASP A 34 6.95 -8.74 -2.77
C ASP A 34 6.97 -9.48 -1.43
N TYR A 35 7.45 -8.85 -0.36
CA TYR A 35 7.39 -9.45 0.96
C TYR A 35 5.93 -9.72 1.37
N ILE A 36 5.04 -8.72 1.21
CA ILE A 36 3.61 -8.88 1.54
C ILE A 36 2.96 -9.98 0.70
N GLU A 37 3.20 -9.96 -0.61
CA GLU A 37 2.63 -10.89 -1.58
C GLU A 37 3.02 -12.36 -1.30
N HIS A 38 4.24 -12.58 -0.82
CA HIS A 38 4.75 -13.94 -0.66
C HIS A 38 4.68 -14.49 0.77
N ASN A 39 4.64 -13.63 1.80
CA ASN A 39 4.87 -14.06 3.19
C ASN A 39 3.71 -13.80 4.16
N VAL A 40 2.69 -13.00 3.79
CA VAL A 40 1.56 -12.75 4.71
C VAL A 40 0.63 -13.95 4.80
N LEU A 41 0.37 -14.57 3.66
CA LEU A 41 -0.51 -15.74 3.51
C LEU A 41 0.33 -16.96 3.13
N ASN A 42 -0.06 -18.14 3.62
CA ASN A 42 0.48 -19.39 3.12
C ASN A 42 -0.12 -19.74 1.76
N ASP A 43 0.49 -20.70 1.04
CA ASP A 43 0.09 -21.01 -0.33
C ASP A 43 -1.35 -21.54 -0.47
N GLY A 44 -1.89 -22.20 0.57
CA GLY A 44 -3.28 -22.63 0.61
C GLY A 44 -4.27 -21.47 0.82
N GLU A 45 -3.87 -20.44 1.56
CA GLU A 45 -4.69 -19.25 1.82
C GLU A 45 -4.72 -18.30 0.62
N LYS A 46 -3.59 -18.16 -0.11
CA LYS A 46 -3.44 -17.20 -1.21
C LYS A 46 -4.53 -17.34 -2.28
N GLY A 47 -4.92 -18.57 -2.62
CA GLY A 47 -5.92 -18.83 -3.66
C GLY A 47 -7.31 -18.21 -3.38
N PHE A 48 -7.64 -17.95 -2.12
CA PHE A 48 -8.93 -17.37 -1.71
C PHE A 48 -8.79 -15.96 -1.14
N ASN A 49 -7.64 -15.66 -0.52
CA ASN A 49 -7.46 -14.46 0.30
C ASN A 49 -6.50 -13.45 -0.32
N GLN A 50 -5.85 -13.75 -1.45
CA GLN A 50 -4.99 -12.80 -2.15
C GLN A 50 -5.66 -12.30 -3.44
N THR A 51 -5.61 -10.99 -3.67
CA THR A 51 -6.05 -10.39 -4.94
C THR A 51 -5.03 -9.35 -5.39
N VAL A 52 -4.49 -9.53 -6.59
CA VAL A 52 -3.59 -8.56 -7.23
C VAL A 52 -4.36 -7.85 -8.33
N LEU A 53 -4.39 -6.53 -8.27
CA LEU A 53 -5.05 -5.63 -9.23
C LEU A 53 -4.01 -4.67 -9.80
N TYR A 54 -4.27 -4.14 -10.99
CA TYR A 54 -3.42 -3.14 -11.64
C TYR A 54 -4.18 -1.82 -11.78
N GLY A 55 -3.55 -0.70 -11.44
CA GLY A 55 -4.19 0.61 -11.39
C GLY A 55 -4.88 1.02 -12.70
N LYS A 56 -4.32 0.66 -13.86
CA LYS A 56 -4.90 0.95 -15.18
C LYS A 56 -6.19 0.15 -15.47
N ASP A 57 -6.31 -1.04 -14.88
CA ASP A 57 -7.32 -2.03 -15.24
C ASP A 57 -8.42 -2.17 -14.16
N THR A 58 -8.36 -1.35 -13.11
CA THR A 58 -9.32 -1.38 -11.99
C THR A 58 -9.83 0.01 -11.65
N ASP A 59 -10.91 0.05 -10.87
CA ASP A 59 -11.43 1.27 -10.24
C ASP A 59 -11.49 1.13 -8.71
N MET A 60 -11.74 2.26 -8.03
CA MET A 60 -11.84 2.27 -6.57
C MET A 60 -13.03 1.48 -6.05
N ALA A 61 -14.16 1.48 -6.75
CA ALA A 61 -15.33 0.73 -6.34
C ALA A 61 -15.04 -0.77 -6.26
N THR A 62 -14.30 -1.30 -7.23
CA THR A 62 -13.85 -2.69 -7.30
C THR A 62 -12.88 -3.01 -6.16
N ILE A 63 -11.88 -2.15 -5.94
CA ILE A 63 -10.91 -2.31 -4.84
C ILE A 63 -11.63 -2.33 -3.49
N LEU A 64 -12.54 -1.39 -3.23
CA LEU A 64 -13.27 -1.34 -1.96
C LEU A 64 -14.21 -2.54 -1.78
N THR A 65 -14.85 -3.00 -2.87
CA THR A 65 -15.69 -4.20 -2.85
C THR A 65 -14.89 -5.42 -2.44
N ALA A 66 -13.68 -5.58 -2.98
CA ALA A 66 -12.77 -6.64 -2.57
C ALA A 66 -12.34 -6.46 -1.10
N ALA A 67 -11.92 -5.25 -0.72
CA ALA A 67 -11.38 -4.95 0.61
C ALA A 67 -12.37 -5.10 1.76
N LYS A 68 -13.67 -5.05 1.46
CA LYS A 68 -14.76 -5.26 2.42
C LYS A 68 -15.18 -6.72 2.60
N ARG A 69 -14.63 -7.66 1.83
CA ARG A 69 -14.89 -9.09 2.04
C ARG A 69 -14.27 -9.52 3.37
N TYR A 70 -14.67 -10.67 3.90
CA TYR A 70 -13.96 -11.27 5.04
C TYR A 70 -13.05 -12.38 4.49
N PRO A 71 -11.87 -12.60 5.11
CA PRO A 71 -11.00 -13.69 4.71
C PRO A 71 -11.69 -15.05 4.93
N MET A 72 -11.43 -15.98 4.02
CA MET A 72 -11.94 -17.35 4.04
C MET A 72 -10.90 -18.27 4.68
N MET A 73 -11.23 -18.84 5.84
CA MET A 73 -10.35 -19.76 6.58
C MET A 73 -8.92 -19.22 6.80
N SER A 74 -8.78 -17.89 6.89
CA SER A 74 -7.53 -17.18 7.18
C SER A 74 -7.82 -16.00 8.11
N GLU A 75 -6.79 -15.52 8.81
CA GLU A 75 -6.87 -14.31 9.64
C GLU A 75 -6.95 -13.03 8.79
N TYR A 76 -6.36 -13.05 7.60
CA TYR A 76 -6.19 -11.87 6.76
C TYR A 76 -6.55 -12.14 5.30
N GLN A 77 -6.98 -11.09 4.62
CA GLN A 77 -6.95 -11.01 3.16
C GLN A 77 -5.95 -9.95 2.73
N VAL A 78 -5.31 -10.17 1.58
CA VAL A 78 -4.29 -9.30 1.03
C VAL A 78 -4.75 -8.81 -0.33
N ILE A 79 -4.84 -7.49 -0.48
CA ILE A 79 -5.20 -6.86 -1.75
C ILE A 79 -4.06 -5.93 -2.14
N ILE A 80 -3.45 -6.20 -3.29
CA ILE A 80 -2.32 -5.45 -3.79
C ILE A 80 -2.75 -4.75 -5.07
N VAL A 81 -2.67 -3.43 -5.08
CA VAL A 81 -2.90 -2.60 -6.27
C VAL A 81 -1.54 -2.16 -6.80
N LYS A 82 -1.05 -2.86 -7.82
CA LYS A 82 0.18 -2.54 -8.54
C LYS A 82 -0.05 -1.35 -9.48
N GLU A 83 0.99 -0.56 -9.70
CA GLU A 83 0.95 0.67 -10.52
C GLU A 83 -0.21 1.61 -10.12
N ALA A 84 -0.37 1.83 -8.82
CA ALA A 84 -1.50 2.56 -8.25
C ALA A 84 -1.51 4.05 -8.64
N GLN A 85 -0.41 4.59 -9.18
CA GLN A 85 -0.37 5.95 -9.76
C GLN A 85 -1.26 6.10 -10.98
N ASP A 86 -1.52 5.01 -11.71
CA ASP A 86 -2.39 5.00 -12.88
C ASP A 86 -3.88 4.84 -12.53
N LEU A 87 -4.18 4.57 -11.26
CA LEU A 87 -5.54 4.45 -10.77
C LEU A 87 -6.24 5.81 -10.81
N LYS A 88 -7.52 5.81 -11.21
CA LYS A 88 -8.36 7.01 -11.14
C LYS A 88 -8.74 7.30 -9.69
N TRP A 89 -7.88 8.04 -8.99
CA TRP A 89 -8.14 8.45 -7.61
C TRP A 89 -9.30 9.46 -7.52
N PRO A 90 -10.16 9.36 -6.50
CA PRO A 90 -11.22 10.33 -6.28
C PRO A 90 -10.68 11.75 -6.16
N LYS A 91 -11.41 12.71 -6.72
CA LYS A 91 -11.09 14.13 -6.57
C LYS A 91 -11.42 14.61 -5.16
N ASP A 92 -10.53 15.42 -4.60
CA ASP A 92 -10.77 16.14 -3.34
C ASP A 92 -11.25 17.57 -3.64
N GLY A 93 -12.23 18.08 -2.89
CA GLY A 93 -12.69 19.48 -2.96
C GLY A 93 -14.20 19.65 -3.20
N GLU A 94 -14.64 20.88 -3.48
CA GLU A 94 -16.01 21.16 -3.91
C GLU A 94 -16.31 20.42 -5.22
N GLY A 95 -17.42 19.67 -5.24
CA GLY A 95 -17.75 18.75 -6.33
C GLY A 95 -17.17 17.34 -6.18
N SER A 96 -16.54 17.01 -5.05
CA SER A 96 -16.26 15.61 -4.68
C SER A 96 -17.58 14.85 -4.57
N GLY A 97 -17.85 13.99 -5.55
CA GLY A 97 -19.08 13.19 -5.58
C GLY A 97 -19.10 12.13 -4.48
N LYS A 98 -20.23 11.42 -4.37
CA LYS A 98 -20.45 10.32 -3.40
C LYS A 98 -19.32 9.28 -3.36
N GLU A 99 -18.61 9.07 -4.48
CA GLU A 99 -17.48 8.14 -4.57
C GLU A 99 -16.33 8.50 -3.61
N ALA A 100 -15.96 9.79 -3.53
CA ALA A 100 -14.88 10.24 -2.65
C ALA A 100 -15.22 10.02 -1.18
N GLU A 101 -16.48 10.26 -0.78
CA GLU A 101 -16.95 9.99 0.57
C GLU A 101 -16.89 8.51 0.92
N VAL A 102 -17.31 7.63 0.01
CA VAL A 102 -17.27 6.17 0.23
C VAL A 102 -15.83 5.67 0.42
N VAL A 103 -14.88 6.18 -0.38
CA VAL A 103 -13.46 5.86 -0.24
C VAL A 103 -12.90 6.37 1.08
N LEU A 104 -13.17 7.62 1.43
CA LEU A 104 -12.69 8.21 2.69
C LEU A 104 -13.24 7.49 3.92
N ASN A 105 -14.53 7.17 3.93
CA ASN A 105 -15.17 6.44 5.02
C ASN A 105 -14.53 5.06 5.24
N TYR A 106 -14.21 4.36 4.14
CA TYR A 106 -13.50 3.08 4.24
C TYR A 106 -12.08 3.27 4.77
N PHE A 107 -11.31 4.24 4.25
CA PHE A 107 -9.95 4.47 4.74
C PHE A 107 -9.89 4.96 6.19
N GLU A 108 -10.92 5.63 6.69
CA GLU A 108 -10.99 6.04 8.10
C GLU A 108 -11.21 4.85 9.03
N LYS A 109 -11.99 3.86 8.58
CA LYS A 109 -12.33 2.64 9.33
C LYS A 109 -12.18 1.40 8.45
N PRO A 110 -10.94 1.05 8.06
CA PRO A 110 -10.72 -0.12 7.22
C PRO A 110 -10.98 -1.39 8.02
N LEU A 111 -11.30 -2.49 7.35
CA LEU A 111 -11.45 -3.78 8.03
C LEU A 111 -10.08 -4.22 8.57
N PRO A 112 -9.94 -4.53 9.88
CA PRO A 112 -8.65 -4.94 10.46
C PRO A 112 -8.09 -6.24 9.87
N SER A 113 -8.97 -7.09 9.32
CA SER A 113 -8.63 -8.34 8.63
C SER A 113 -8.20 -8.13 7.17
N THR A 114 -8.14 -6.89 6.69
CA THR A 114 -7.76 -6.58 5.30
C THR A 114 -6.45 -5.83 5.28
N ILE A 115 -5.49 -6.32 4.51
CA ILE A 115 -4.23 -5.64 4.22
C ILE A 115 -4.33 -5.13 2.78
N LEU A 116 -4.69 -3.86 2.63
CA LEU A 116 -4.80 -3.19 1.34
C LEU A 116 -3.52 -2.38 1.06
N VAL A 117 -2.82 -2.75 -0.01
CA VAL A 117 -1.54 -2.18 -0.41
C VAL A 117 -1.70 -1.44 -1.74
N PHE A 118 -1.32 -0.16 -1.77
CA PHE A 118 -1.19 0.64 -2.98
C PHE A 118 0.29 0.83 -3.30
N ALA A 119 0.76 0.21 -4.38
CA ALA A 119 2.11 0.42 -4.90
C ALA A 119 2.08 1.57 -5.93
N TYR A 120 2.28 2.79 -5.44
CA TYR A 120 2.23 4.04 -6.20
C TYR A 120 3.65 4.39 -6.68
N LYS A 121 4.14 3.70 -7.71
CA LYS A 121 5.53 3.83 -8.16
C LYS A 121 5.77 5.07 -9.01
N TYR A 122 7.04 5.47 -9.08
CA TYR A 122 7.56 6.55 -9.92
C TYR A 122 6.94 7.93 -9.68
N ALA A 123 6.19 8.09 -8.60
CA ALA A 123 5.45 9.30 -8.30
C ALA A 123 5.19 9.42 -6.80
N THR A 124 4.83 10.62 -6.36
CA THR A 124 4.39 10.89 -4.99
C THR A 124 2.94 11.33 -4.98
N PHE A 125 2.20 10.82 -4.00
CA PHE A 125 0.83 11.19 -3.75
C PHE A 125 0.76 12.57 -3.11
N ASP A 126 -0.20 13.40 -3.54
CA ASP A 126 -0.35 14.76 -3.00
C ASP A 126 -0.72 14.72 -1.52
N LYS A 127 0.22 15.14 -0.65
CA LYS A 127 0.09 15.12 0.81
C LYS A 127 -1.02 16.02 1.35
N ARG A 128 -1.51 16.98 0.55
CA ARG A 128 -2.59 17.90 0.96
C ARG A 128 -3.97 17.23 0.89
N LYS A 129 -4.11 16.18 0.08
CA LYS A 129 -5.33 15.42 -0.15
C LYS A 129 -5.87 14.80 1.14
N LYS A 130 -7.20 14.73 1.27
CA LYS A 130 -7.87 14.11 2.42
C LYS A 130 -7.54 12.62 2.49
N ILE A 131 -7.52 11.95 1.35
CA ILE A 131 -7.16 10.52 1.24
C ILE A 131 -5.79 10.24 1.90
N TYR A 132 -4.77 11.03 1.56
CA TYR A 132 -3.42 10.88 2.14
C TYR A 132 -3.46 11.02 3.67
N LYS A 133 -4.13 12.06 4.17
CA LYS A 133 -4.24 12.31 5.61
C LYS A 133 -5.00 11.21 6.33
N THR A 134 -6.02 10.62 5.70
CA THR A 134 -6.79 9.52 6.28
C THR A 134 -5.94 8.25 6.35
N ILE A 135 -5.27 7.86 5.26
CA ILE A 135 -4.37 6.69 5.24
C ILE A 135 -3.25 6.85 6.28
N SER A 136 -2.69 8.06 6.43
CA SER A 136 -1.65 8.33 7.42
C SER A 136 -2.08 8.10 8.88
N LYS A 137 -3.39 8.12 9.17
CA LYS A 137 -3.93 7.88 10.52
C LYS A 137 -4.24 6.41 10.76
N SER A 138 -4.77 5.72 9.74
CA SER A 138 -5.28 4.35 9.85
C SER A 138 -4.31 3.28 9.33
N GLY A 139 -3.23 3.67 8.67
CA GLY A 139 -2.25 2.76 8.06
C GLY A 139 -0.84 3.32 8.01
N THR A 140 -0.04 2.79 7.09
CA THR A 140 1.36 3.14 6.89
C THR A 140 1.55 3.83 5.54
N ILE A 141 2.27 4.95 5.55
CA ILE A 141 2.76 5.59 4.32
C ILE A 141 4.27 5.43 4.28
N PHE A 142 4.76 4.87 3.17
CA PHE A 142 6.18 4.72 2.88
C PHE A 142 6.53 5.60 1.68
N GLN A 143 7.63 6.34 1.78
CA GLN A 143 8.15 7.16 0.70
C GLN A 143 9.56 6.67 0.33
N SER A 144 9.69 6.17 -0.89
CA SER A 144 10.94 5.69 -1.49
C SER A 144 11.52 6.77 -2.40
N ASP A 145 12.34 7.64 -1.82
CA ASP A 145 13.00 8.71 -2.56
C ASP A 145 14.25 8.19 -3.27
N LEU A 146 14.58 8.78 -4.43
CA LEU A 146 15.86 8.51 -5.11
C LEU A 146 17.03 8.76 -4.16
N VAL A 147 18.00 7.86 -4.19
CA VAL A 147 19.28 8.07 -3.52
C VAL A 147 20.00 9.19 -4.25
N ARG A 148 19.97 10.39 -3.67
CA ARG A 148 20.64 11.56 -4.25
C ARG A 148 22.13 11.28 -4.40
N ASP A 149 22.75 11.76 -5.48
CA ASP A 149 24.12 11.42 -5.86
C ASP A 149 25.16 11.57 -4.73
N TYR A 150 25.04 12.63 -3.93
CA TYR A 150 25.94 12.89 -2.80
C TYR A 150 25.77 11.93 -1.61
N LYS A 151 24.70 11.14 -1.57
CA LYS A 151 24.44 10.10 -0.57
C LYS A 151 24.72 8.70 -1.08
N LEU A 152 25.07 8.52 -2.37
CA LEU A 152 25.33 7.20 -2.95
C LEU A 152 26.48 6.48 -2.26
N ALA A 153 27.63 7.13 -2.07
CA ALA A 153 28.78 6.48 -1.45
C ALA A 153 28.49 6.01 0.00
N PRO A 154 27.93 6.85 0.90
CA PRO A 154 27.47 6.39 2.21
C PRO A 154 26.39 5.30 2.14
N TRP A 155 25.45 5.40 1.20
CA TRP A 155 24.38 4.41 1.05
C TRP A 155 24.92 3.03 0.63
N ILE A 156 25.90 2.98 -0.28
CA ILE A 156 26.57 1.74 -0.69
C ILE A 156 27.28 1.09 0.51
N GLU A 157 27.98 1.89 1.32
CA GLU A 157 28.69 1.38 2.51
C GLU A 157 27.74 0.80 3.56
N ASP A 158 26.55 1.38 3.73
CA ASP A 158 25.52 0.85 4.63
C ASP A 158 24.81 -0.37 4.04
N PHE A 159 24.53 -0.37 2.72
CA PHE A 159 23.90 -1.49 2.02
C PHE A 159 24.74 -2.77 2.04
N ILE A 160 26.08 -2.66 1.98
CA ILE A 160 27.00 -3.82 2.02
C ILE A 160 27.06 -4.47 3.43
N LYS A 161 26.66 -3.74 4.49
CA LYS A 161 26.70 -4.27 5.87
C LYS A 161 25.44 -5.04 6.26
N GLU A 162 24.34 -4.88 5.53
CA GLU A 162 23.12 -5.68 5.66
C GLU A 162 23.21 -7.00 4.88
#